data_AF-A0AAW1C204-F1
#
_entry.id   AF-A0AAW1C204-F1
#
_cell.length_a   1.000
_cell.length_b   1.000
_cell.length_c   1.000
_cell.angle_alpha   90.00
_cell.angle_beta   90.00
_cell.angle_gamma   90.00
#
_symmetry.space_group_name_H-M   'P 1'
#
loop_
_entity.id
_entity.type
_entity.pdbx_description
1 polymer ?
#
loop_
_entity_poly.entity_id
_entity_poly.type
_entity_poly.pdbx_seq_one_letter_code
_entity_poly.pdbx_strand_id
1 'polypeptide(L)'
;MYLRRQLLWGDVITPSRKRYAPLVCIYFAYFGAGGSPFAAMIRLLAPLSSQRAASRLIFTFSKEQSLVGNVDGSAAVVDESSLQKTSPEVVSSDPILRKCSLPFPKHLKPVQTWIESLQHYDARHLGLADLHPDVFAVMPRLDILHAVAIWQKNFKRISYAKTKTRAEMHGGGRKPWRQKGSGRARHGSIRSPIWHGGGRAFGPRGPTSYYYMLPMKQRVLGLKVALTAKQMQGDLHIVDSLEMPTFDPQYLADLARYRHWGRSALFVDVGEIPENIQSAASGLKTFTVVPAIGLNVHSMLKHETLVLTLETISFLEKKLLWHDSRYSPLYPFRLPYSDFP
;
A
#
# COMPACT_ATOMS: atom_id res chain seq x y z
N MET A 1 -23.85 67.96 -30.30
CA MET A 1 -22.61 68.75 -30.20
C MET A 1 -21.54 67.90 -29.54
N TYR A 2 -20.44 67.66 -30.27
CA TYR A 2 -19.11 67.17 -29.85
C TYR A 2 -19.00 65.85 -29.05
N LEU A 3 -18.13 64.89 -29.36
CA LEU A 3 -17.39 64.53 -30.58
C LEU A 3 -16.79 63.12 -30.34
N ARG A 4 -16.75 62.32 -31.42
CA ARG A 4 -16.01 61.05 -31.56
C ARG A 4 -14.54 61.15 -31.11
N ARG A 5 -13.99 60.04 -30.58
CA ARG A 5 -12.63 59.60 -30.95
C ARG A 5 -12.50 58.07 -30.92
N GLN A 6 -12.31 57.50 -32.11
CA GLN A 6 -11.67 56.22 -32.39
C GLN A 6 -10.14 56.34 -32.25
N LEU A 7 -9.47 55.21 -32.00
CA LEU A 7 -8.12 54.77 -32.45
C LEU A 7 -7.83 53.45 -31.68
N LEU A 8 -8.01 52.25 -32.24
CA LEU A 8 -7.22 51.50 -33.23
C LEU A 8 -5.78 51.13 -32.80
N TRP A 9 -5.59 49.80 -32.67
CA TRP A 9 -4.44 48.95 -32.99
C TRP A 9 -3.19 48.91 -32.10
N GLY A 10 -2.80 47.67 -31.77
CA GLY A 10 -1.56 47.28 -31.11
C GLY A 10 -1.55 45.77 -30.83
N ASP A 11 -1.37 44.99 -31.89
CA ASP A 11 -1.19 43.53 -31.87
C ASP A 11 0.10 43.05 -31.18
N VAL A 12 0.13 41.73 -30.92
CA VAL A 12 1.31 40.85 -30.72
C VAL A 12 2.00 41.02 -29.34
N ILE A 13 2.08 40.04 -28.44
CA ILE A 13 2.87 38.80 -28.55
C ILE A 13 2.31 37.73 -27.58
N THR A 14 1.82 36.63 -28.13
CA THR A 14 1.58 35.35 -27.44
C THR A 14 2.88 34.55 -27.30
N PRO A 15 3.23 33.97 -26.13
CA PRO A 15 4.33 33.03 -26.05
C PRO A 15 3.91 31.62 -26.49
N SER A 16 4.18 31.34 -27.76
CA SER A 16 4.71 30.10 -28.35
C SER A 16 4.53 28.77 -27.57
N ARG A 17 3.60 27.95 -28.05
CA ARG A 17 3.62 26.48 -28.00
C ARG A 17 4.97 25.94 -28.51
N LYS A 18 5.71 25.19 -27.68
CA LYS A 18 6.71 24.23 -28.19
C LYS A 18 6.07 22.86 -28.33
N ARG A 19 6.13 22.38 -29.57
CA ARG A 19 5.71 21.06 -30.05
C ARG A 19 6.74 20.03 -29.56
N TYR A 20 6.27 18.90 -29.04
CA TYR A 20 6.96 17.62 -29.22
C TYR A 20 6.04 16.75 -30.06
N ALA A 21 6.59 16.30 -31.19
CA ALA A 21 5.93 15.44 -32.16
C ALA A 21 5.79 14.01 -31.62
N PRO A 22 4.78 13.26 -32.10
CA PRO A 22 4.47 11.91 -31.64
C PRO A 22 5.32 10.86 -32.37
N LEU A 23 5.83 9.87 -31.63
CA LEU A 23 6.35 8.65 -32.21
C LEU A 23 5.26 7.56 -32.20
N VAL A 24 4.76 7.31 -33.41
CA VAL A 24 4.44 5.99 -33.97
C VAL A 24 3.30 5.18 -33.31
N CYS A 25 2.12 5.29 -33.94
CA CYS A 25 1.18 4.18 -34.08
C CYS A 25 1.79 3.10 -34.98
N ILE A 26 1.73 1.84 -34.56
CA ILE A 26 1.66 0.68 -35.45
C ILE A 26 0.32 0.00 -35.20
N TYR A 27 -0.25 -0.47 -36.31
CA TYR A 27 -1.61 -0.94 -36.54
C TYR A 27 -2.04 -2.20 -35.76
N PHE A 28 -3.36 -2.21 -35.50
CA PHE A 28 -4.32 -3.33 -35.42
C PHE A 28 -3.89 -4.72 -35.92
N ALA A 29 -4.30 -5.77 -35.19
CA ALA A 29 -5.08 -6.88 -35.75
C ALA A 29 -5.85 -7.66 -34.66
N TYR A 30 -7.14 -7.86 -34.93
CA TYR A 30 -8.08 -8.78 -34.28
C TYR A 30 -7.56 -10.23 -34.26
N PHE A 31 -7.85 -10.98 -33.20
CA PHE A 31 -8.41 -12.34 -33.31
C PHE A 31 -9.10 -12.73 -32.00
N GLY A 32 -10.36 -13.17 -32.11
CA GLY A 32 -11.14 -13.69 -31.00
C GLY A 32 -10.99 -15.20 -30.82
N ALA A 33 -11.79 -15.70 -29.88
CA ALA A 33 -12.12 -17.10 -29.60
C ALA A 33 -11.10 -17.92 -28.78
N GLY A 34 -11.47 -18.14 -27.51
CA GLY A 34 -11.87 -19.46 -27.03
C GLY A 34 -10.79 -20.52 -26.77
N GLY A 35 -10.78 -21.02 -25.53
CA GLY A 35 -10.42 -22.41 -25.23
C GLY A 35 -9.02 -22.63 -24.66
N SER A 36 -8.95 -22.87 -23.35
CA SER A 36 -7.96 -23.82 -22.82
C SER A 36 -8.34 -25.23 -23.32
N PRO A 37 -7.35 -26.09 -23.62
CA PRO A 37 -7.02 -27.10 -22.61
C PRO A 37 -5.54 -27.56 -22.58
N PHE A 38 -5.19 -28.08 -21.40
CA PHE A 38 -4.33 -29.24 -21.16
C PHE A 38 -2.79 -29.16 -21.20
N ALA A 39 -2.29 -29.96 -20.25
CA ALA A 39 -0.92 -30.20 -19.83
C ALA A 39 -0.10 -31.05 -20.81
N ALA A 40 1.19 -31.12 -20.46
CA ALA A 40 2.21 -32.10 -20.86
C ALA A 40 2.91 -31.84 -22.20
N MET A 41 4.24 -31.73 -22.20
CA MET A 41 5.12 -32.92 -22.30
C MET A 41 6.59 -32.53 -22.64
N ILE A 42 7.51 -32.99 -21.79
CA ILE A 42 8.86 -33.54 -22.07
C ILE A 42 10.05 -32.64 -22.50
N ARG A 43 11.10 -32.80 -21.67
CA ARG A 43 12.54 -32.55 -21.83
C ARG A 43 13.13 -33.08 -23.15
N LEU A 44 14.12 -32.38 -23.71
CA LEU A 44 15.56 -32.73 -23.70
C LEU A 44 16.29 -31.97 -24.79
N LEU A 45 17.44 -31.36 -24.45
CA LEU A 45 18.74 -31.60 -25.10
C LEU A 45 19.82 -30.71 -24.47
N ALA A 46 20.75 -31.34 -23.77
CA ALA A 46 22.14 -30.92 -23.66
C ALA A 46 22.97 -31.98 -24.42
N PRO A 47 24.16 -31.66 -24.94
CA PRO A 47 25.37 -31.95 -24.13
C PRO A 47 26.58 -31.05 -24.38
N LEU A 48 27.59 -31.19 -23.50
CA LEU A 48 29.06 -31.12 -23.66
C LEU A 48 29.66 -30.49 -22.38
N SER A 49 30.16 -31.27 -21.42
CA SER A 49 31.47 -31.96 -21.36
C SER A 49 32.42 -31.22 -20.41
N SER A 50 32.71 -31.80 -19.24
CA SER A 50 34.10 -32.03 -18.81
C SER A 50 34.11 -33.01 -17.64
N GLN A 51 35.11 -33.89 -17.70
CA GLN A 51 35.33 -35.04 -16.83
C GLN A 51 35.91 -34.60 -15.48
N ARG A 52 35.58 -35.36 -14.42
CA ARG A 52 36.57 -35.89 -13.46
C ARG A 52 35.94 -36.97 -12.58
N ALA A 53 36.59 -38.14 -12.61
CA ALA A 53 36.43 -39.30 -11.72
C ALA A 53 36.74 -38.91 -10.25
N ALA A 54 36.48 -39.66 -9.18
CA ALA A 54 36.07 -41.02 -8.84
C ALA A 54 35.38 -40.89 -7.44
N SER A 55 34.68 -41.83 -6.79
CA SER A 55 34.83 -43.27 -6.66
C SER A 55 33.50 -43.84 -6.13
N ARG A 56 33.20 -45.07 -6.56
CA ARG A 56 32.09 -45.90 -6.10
C ARG A 56 32.33 -46.40 -4.67
N LEU A 57 31.25 -46.61 -3.92
CA LEU A 57 31.00 -47.85 -3.17
C LEU A 57 29.53 -47.89 -2.74
N ILE A 58 28.75 -48.71 -3.43
CA ILE A 58 27.46 -49.23 -2.98
C ILE A 58 27.75 -50.64 -2.49
N PHE A 59 27.32 -50.97 -1.27
CA PHE A 59 27.13 -52.36 -0.87
C PHE A 59 25.66 -52.54 -0.48
N THR A 60 24.95 -53.27 -1.33
CA THR A 60 23.67 -53.93 -1.04
C THR A 60 23.97 -55.40 -0.74
N PHE A 61 23.51 -55.94 0.38
CA PHE A 61 23.21 -57.36 0.63
C PHE A 61 22.88 -57.52 2.13
N SER A 62 22.16 -58.50 2.62
CA SER A 62 20.96 -59.22 2.20
C SER A 62 20.45 -59.86 3.50
N LYS A 63 19.20 -60.32 3.43
CA LYS A 63 18.39 -60.97 4.45
C LYS A 63 18.87 -62.41 4.72
N GLU A 64 18.71 -62.85 5.98
CA GLU A 64 18.44 -64.22 6.52
C GLU A 64 19.18 -64.41 7.86
N GLN A 65 18.53 -64.57 9.02
CA GLN A 65 17.66 -65.63 9.59
C GLN A 65 18.41 -66.56 10.57
N SER A 66 17.67 -66.92 11.62
CA SER A 66 17.89 -67.99 12.63
C SER A 66 18.71 -67.59 13.89
N LEU A 67 18.45 -68.08 15.11
CA LEU A 67 17.34 -68.79 15.78
C LEU A 67 17.72 -68.86 17.28
N VAL A 68 16.71 -68.77 18.17
CA VAL A 68 16.61 -69.37 19.54
C VAL A 68 17.44 -68.80 20.71
N GLY A 69 16.73 -68.45 21.80
CA GLY A 69 17.31 -68.28 23.15
C GLY A 69 16.41 -67.62 24.20
N ASN A 70 15.29 -68.26 24.56
CA ASN A 70 14.61 -68.34 25.89
C ASN A 70 15.44 -67.84 27.12
N VAL A 71 14.97 -67.26 28.24
CA VAL A 71 13.69 -67.12 29.00
C VAL A 71 13.86 -65.92 29.99
N ASP A 72 12.75 -65.55 30.66
CA ASP A 72 12.60 -64.83 31.95
C ASP A 72 12.25 -63.34 31.78
N GLY A 73 11.07 -62.82 32.13
CA GLY A 73 10.03 -63.26 33.05
C GLY A 73 9.77 -62.13 34.06
N SER A 74 8.79 -61.26 33.80
CA SER A 74 7.98 -60.58 34.84
C SER A 74 6.90 -59.69 34.19
N ALA A 75 5.67 -59.89 34.65
CA ALA A 75 4.45 -59.24 34.20
C ALA A 75 4.28 -57.84 34.80
N ALA A 76 3.80 -56.89 34.00
CA ALA A 76 3.05 -55.75 34.47
C ALA A 76 1.97 -55.37 33.45
N VAL A 77 0.76 -55.82 33.78
CA VAL A 77 -0.60 -55.36 33.47
C VAL A 77 -0.74 -54.04 32.69
N VAL A 78 -1.36 -54.17 31.51
CA VAL A 78 -2.40 -53.35 30.86
C VAL A 78 -2.64 -51.93 31.42
N ASP A 79 -2.47 -50.91 30.55
CA ASP A 79 -3.55 -49.95 30.33
C ASP A 79 -3.51 -49.40 28.89
N GLU A 80 -4.27 -50.04 28.02
CA GLU A 80 -4.50 -49.66 26.64
C GLU A 80 -5.73 -48.72 26.59
N SER A 81 -5.69 -47.57 27.28
CA SER A 81 -6.85 -46.65 27.30
C SER A 81 -6.54 -45.18 27.65
N SER A 82 -5.50 -44.56 27.09
CA SER A 82 -5.32 -43.10 27.30
C SER A 82 -4.57 -42.34 26.20
N LEU A 83 -4.73 -42.75 24.93
CA LEU A 83 -4.51 -41.87 23.77
C LEU A 83 -5.84 -41.36 23.21
N GLN A 84 -6.65 -40.74 24.07
CA GLN A 84 -7.63 -39.77 23.58
C GLN A 84 -6.86 -38.49 23.26
N LYS A 85 -6.37 -38.43 22.02
CA LYS A 85 -6.09 -37.18 21.34
C LYS A 85 -7.40 -36.38 21.41
N THR A 86 -7.49 -35.44 22.36
CA THR A 86 -8.54 -34.44 22.40
C THR A 86 -8.47 -33.72 21.06
N SER A 87 -9.38 -34.11 20.18
CA SER A 87 -9.65 -33.40 18.95
C SER A 87 -10.09 -32.01 19.40
N PRO A 88 -9.50 -30.91 18.90
CA PRO A 88 -10.09 -29.62 19.19
C PRO A 88 -11.52 -29.67 18.66
N GLU A 89 -12.43 -29.30 19.55
CA GLU A 89 -13.86 -29.27 19.35
C GLU A 89 -14.17 -28.69 17.97
N VAL A 90 -14.94 -29.46 17.19
CA VAL A 90 -15.50 -28.99 15.92
C VAL A 90 -16.48 -27.89 16.28
N VAL A 91 -15.98 -26.65 16.35
CA VAL A 91 -16.82 -25.45 16.41
C VAL A 91 -17.73 -25.49 15.19
N SER A 92 -19.02 -25.55 15.45
CA SER A 92 -20.15 -25.60 14.51
C SER A 92 -19.81 -24.96 13.16
N SER A 93 -19.65 -25.77 12.11
CA SER A 93 -19.14 -25.30 10.82
C SER A 93 -20.24 -24.72 9.94
N ASP A 94 -21.01 -23.78 10.47
CA ASP A 94 -21.89 -22.97 9.62
C ASP A 94 -21.02 -21.92 8.90
N PRO A 95 -21.17 -21.77 7.58
CA PRO A 95 -20.37 -20.79 6.84
C PRO A 95 -20.75 -19.37 7.27
N ILE A 96 -19.74 -18.53 7.51
CA ILE A 96 -19.95 -17.13 7.87
C ILE A 96 -20.41 -16.38 6.61
N LEU A 97 -21.65 -15.90 6.58
CA LEU A 97 -22.20 -15.14 5.46
C LEU A 97 -22.47 -13.70 5.88
N ARG A 98 -21.70 -12.76 5.33
CA ARG A 98 -21.85 -11.33 5.60
C ARG A 98 -22.52 -10.65 4.42
N LYS A 99 -23.74 -10.15 4.61
CA LYS A 99 -24.47 -9.34 3.61
C LYS A 99 -24.16 -7.85 3.77
N CYS A 100 -24.28 -7.08 2.69
CA CYS A 100 -24.21 -5.62 2.77
C CYS A 100 -25.38 -5.07 3.59
N SER A 101 -25.09 -4.25 4.59
CA SER A 101 -26.12 -3.60 5.43
C SER A 101 -26.71 -2.34 4.81
N LEU A 102 -26.01 -1.71 3.87
CA LEU A 102 -26.38 -0.45 3.25
C LEU A 102 -27.01 -0.68 1.85
N PRO A 103 -27.98 0.17 1.46
CA PRO A 103 -28.62 0.05 0.16
C PRO A 103 -27.67 0.46 -0.97
N PHE A 104 -27.60 -0.36 -2.01
CA PHE A 104 -26.86 -0.07 -3.25
C PHE A 104 -27.83 0.10 -4.44
N PRO A 105 -27.40 0.77 -5.52
CA PRO A 105 -28.24 0.97 -6.70
C PRO A 105 -28.69 -0.36 -7.33
N LYS A 106 -29.96 -0.45 -7.77
CA LYS A 106 -30.55 -1.68 -8.34
C LYS A 106 -29.81 -2.27 -9.54
N HIS A 107 -29.06 -1.44 -10.27
CA HIS A 107 -28.31 -1.86 -11.45
C HIS A 107 -26.92 -2.43 -11.11
N LEU A 108 -26.44 -2.24 -9.88
CA LEU A 108 -25.17 -2.77 -9.40
C LEU A 108 -25.42 -4.00 -8.53
N LYS A 109 -24.46 -4.92 -8.56
CA LYS A 109 -24.42 -6.10 -7.68
C LYS A 109 -23.24 -5.95 -6.73
N PRO A 110 -23.34 -6.47 -5.50
CA PRO A 110 -22.22 -6.48 -4.58
C PRO A 110 -21.10 -7.37 -5.10
N VAL A 111 -19.87 -7.02 -4.74
CA VAL A 111 -18.69 -7.84 -5.03
C VAL A 111 -18.51 -8.85 -3.90
N GLN A 112 -18.14 -10.08 -4.22
CA GLN A 112 -17.96 -11.12 -3.22
C GLN A 112 -16.48 -11.41 -3.01
N THR A 113 -16.12 -11.65 -1.75
CA THR A 113 -14.77 -12.04 -1.35
C THR A 113 -14.83 -13.11 -0.27
N TRP A 114 -13.83 -13.98 -0.23
CA TRP A 114 -13.70 -15.02 0.79
C TRP A 114 -13.38 -14.44 2.16
N ILE A 115 -13.93 -15.09 3.19
CA ILE A 115 -13.58 -14.84 4.59
C ILE A 115 -12.56 -15.90 5.02
N GLU A 116 -11.42 -15.43 5.53
CA GLU A 116 -10.34 -16.26 6.07
C GLU A 116 -10.24 -16.10 7.59
N SER A 117 -9.46 -16.97 8.25
CA SER A 117 -9.07 -16.82 9.67
C SER A 117 -7.57 -16.78 9.80
N LEU A 118 -7.02 -16.18 10.85
CA LEU A 118 -5.58 -16.20 11.16
C LEU A 118 -5.16 -17.33 12.11
N GLN A 119 -6.11 -18.16 12.57
CA GLN A 119 -5.83 -19.18 13.59
C GLN A 119 -5.11 -20.41 13.06
N HIS A 120 -5.23 -20.69 11.77
CA HIS A 120 -4.66 -21.86 11.12
C HIS A 120 -3.84 -21.45 9.89
N TYR A 121 -2.79 -22.20 9.59
CA TYR A 121 -2.00 -21.98 8.38
C TYR A 121 -2.83 -22.24 7.11
N ASP A 122 -3.69 -23.27 7.17
CA ASP A 122 -4.55 -23.67 6.07
C ASP A 122 -5.35 -22.48 5.53
N ALA A 123 -5.33 -22.31 4.21
CA ALA A 123 -6.11 -21.30 3.50
C ALA A 123 -7.59 -21.71 3.41
N ARG A 124 -8.16 -22.16 4.53
CA ARG A 124 -9.55 -22.58 4.60
C ARG A 124 -10.44 -21.34 4.56
N HIS A 125 -11.31 -21.27 3.57
CA HIS A 125 -12.36 -20.26 3.53
C HIS A 125 -13.45 -20.63 4.55
N LEU A 126 -13.70 -19.72 5.49
CA LEU A 126 -14.74 -19.86 6.50
C LEU A 126 -16.12 -19.45 5.96
N GLY A 127 -16.15 -18.62 4.92
CA GLY A 127 -17.40 -18.14 4.36
C GLY A 127 -17.22 -17.08 3.27
N LEU A 128 -18.29 -16.35 2.99
CA LEU A 128 -18.36 -15.34 1.93
C LEU A 128 -18.89 -14.01 2.48
N ALA A 129 -18.23 -12.92 2.08
CA ALA A 129 -18.63 -11.57 2.39
C ALA A 129 -19.03 -10.80 1.12
N ASP A 130 -20.23 -10.22 1.14
CA ASP A 130 -20.69 -9.24 0.17
C ASP A 130 -20.11 -7.86 0.53
N LEU A 131 -19.49 -7.21 -0.46
CA LEU A 131 -18.88 -5.89 -0.40
C LEU A 131 -19.68 -4.88 -1.23
N HIS A 132 -19.82 -3.67 -0.71
CA HIS A 132 -20.57 -2.62 -1.40
C HIS A 132 -19.88 -2.17 -2.70
N PRO A 133 -20.58 -2.14 -3.86
CA PRO A 133 -19.95 -1.85 -5.15
C PRO A 133 -19.42 -0.42 -5.25
N ASP A 134 -20.09 0.59 -4.68
CA ASP A 134 -19.61 1.98 -4.71
C ASP A 134 -18.38 2.26 -3.82
N VAL A 135 -17.86 1.24 -3.12
CA VAL A 135 -16.62 1.34 -2.32
C VAL A 135 -15.52 0.46 -2.91
N PHE A 136 -15.85 -0.79 -3.24
CA PHE A 136 -14.88 -1.82 -3.66
C PHE A 136 -14.89 -2.11 -5.16
N ALA A 137 -15.82 -1.54 -5.93
CA ALA A 137 -15.96 -1.72 -7.38
C ALA A 137 -16.05 -0.37 -8.14
N VAL A 138 -15.41 0.68 -7.62
CA VAL A 138 -15.36 1.99 -8.27
C VAL A 138 -14.38 1.98 -9.45
N MET A 139 -14.67 2.74 -10.51
CA MET A 139 -13.75 2.87 -11.64
C MET A 139 -12.32 3.24 -11.19
N PRO A 140 -11.29 2.46 -11.57
CA PRO A 140 -9.92 2.63 -11.08
C PRO A 140 -9.27 3.89 -11.65
N ARG A 141 -9.34 4.99 -10.89
CA ARG A 141 -8.81 6.32 -11.25
C ARG A 141 -7.42 6.58 -10.66
N LEU A 142 -6.39 6.21 -11.44
CA LEU A 142 -4.97 6.37 -11.04
C LEU A 142 -4.55 7.84 -10.84
N ASP A 143 -5.20 8.77 -11.54
CA ASP A 143 -4.99 10.22 -11.41
C ASP A 143 -5.30 10.71 -9.98
N ILE A 144 -6.40 10.23 -9.40
CA ILE A 144 -6.82 10.59 -8.04
C ILE A 144 -5.91 9.92 -7.01
N LEU A 145 -5.53 8.66 -7.22
CA LEU A 145 -4.56 7.99 -6.35
C LEU A 145 -3.24 8.76 -6.28
N HIS A 146 -2.71 9.15 -7.44
CA HIS A 146 -1.48 9.94 -7.52
C HIS A 146 -1.62 11.28 -6.81
N ALA A 147 -2.72 12.01 -7.02
CA ALA A 147 -2.97 13.29 -6.36
C ALA A 147 -3.02 13.15 -4.83
N VAL A 148 -3.71 12.14 -4.31
CA VAL A 148 -3.83 11.89 -2.86
C VAL A 148 -2.48 11.44 -2.27
N ALA A 149 -1.74 10.57 -2.96
CA ALA A 149 -0.43 10.11 -2.50
C ALA A 149 0.60 11.26 -2.41
N ILE A 150 0.66 12.11 -3.45
CA ILE A 150 1.52 13.31 -3.43
C ILE A 150 1.08 14.29 -2.35
N TRP A 151 -0.23 14.50 -2.19
CA TRP A 151 -0.76 15.34 -1.13
C TRP A 151 -0.28 14.85 0.23
N GLN A 152 -0.45 13.56 0.55
CA GLN A 152 -0.02 12.96 1.82
C GLN A 152 1.48 13.17 2.10
N LYS A 153 2.33 13.10 1.07
CA LYS A 153 3.77 13.35 1.17
C LYS A 153 4.11 14.82 1.44
N ASN A 154 3.41 15.75 0.78
CA ASN A 154 3.79 17.16 0.77
C ASN A 154 3.13 18.00 1.87
N PHE A 155 1.89 17.70 2.27
CA PHE A 155 1.15 18.59 3.17
C PHE A 155 1.77 18.73 4.57
N LYS A 156 2.50 17.70 5.01
CA LYS A 156 3.25 17.68 6.30
C LYS A 156 4.67 18.24 6.17
N ARG A 157 5.14 18.53 4.96
CA ARG A 157 6.54 18.87 4.69
C ARG A 157 6.83 20.34 5.04
N ILE A 158 7.86 20.54 5.85
CA ILE A 158 8.44 21.86 6.15
C ILE A 158 9.93 21.80 5.76
N SER A 159 10.39 22.75 4.94
CA SER A 159 11.81 22.88 4.60
C SER A 159 12.46 23.98 5.42
N TYR A 160 13.48 23.61 6.20
CA TYR A 160 14.28 24.50 7.04
C TYR A 160 15.53 25.05 6.34
N ALA A 161 15.75 24.69 5.08
CA ALA A 161 16.90 25.18 4.33
C ALA A 161 16.83 26.71 4.21
N LYS A 162 17.89 27.40 4.63
CA LYS A 162 18.01 28.85 4.54
C LYS A 162 19.42 29.23 4.13
N THR A 163 19.54 30.00 3.06
CA THR A 163 20.80 30.62 2.66
C THR A 163 20.80 32.10 3.02
N LYS A 164 21.95 32.58 3.51
CA LYS A 164 22.13 34.00 3.79
C LYS A 164 22.18 34.80 2.50
N THR A 165 21.34 35.82 2.40
CA THR A 165 21.42 36.81 1.33
C THR A 165 22.63 37.73 1.56
N ARG A 166 23.02 38.51 0.54
CA ARG A 166 24.10 39.50 0.68
C ARG A 166 23.89 40.51 1.82
N ALA A 167 22.63 40.75 2.22
CA ALA A 167 22.26 41.67 3.29
C ALA A 167 22.33 41.05 4.69
N GLU A 168 22.14 39.73 4.79
CA GLU A 168 22.22 38.99 6.07
C GLU A 168 23.65 38.55 6.41
N MET A 169 24.59 38.74 5.49
CA MET A 169 25.98 38.37 5.67
C MET A 169 26.74 39.45 6.45
N HIS A 170 27.63 39.05 7.34
CA HIS A 170 28.37 39.99 8.19
C HIS A 170 29.34 40.88 7.40
N GLY A 171 29.27 42.20 7.59
CA GLY A 171 30.16 43.18 6.97
C GLY A 171 29.77 43.56 5.53
N GLY A 172 30.71 44.15 4.78
CA GLY A 172 30.48 44.55 3.39
C GLY A 172 29.66 45.83 3.17
N GLY A 173 29.53 46.68 4.21
CA GLY A 173 28.95 48.02 4.08
C GLY A 173 29.89 49.06 3.44
N ARG A 174 31.21 48.84 3.48
CA ARG A 174 32.20 49.72 2.85
C ARG A 174 32.46 49.32 1.39
N LYS A 175 32.52 50.31 0.50
CA LYS A 175 32.90 50.11 -0.90
C LYS A 175 34.38 49.69 -1.02
N PRO A 176 34.71 48.61 -1.76
CA PRO A 176 36.10 48.11 -1.85
C PRO A 176 37.10 49.11 -2.44
N TRP A 177 36.72 49.83 -3.50
CA TRP A 177 37.52 50.87 -4.14
C TRP A 177 36.66 51.94 -4.82
N ARG A 178 37.28 53.06 -5.20
CA ARG A 178 36.62 54.17 -5.92
C ARG A 178 36.09 53.70 -7.28
N GLN A 179 34.98 54.30 -7.74
CA GLN A 179 34.26 53.87 -8.94
C GLN A 179 35.09 53.95 -10.24
N LYS A 180 36.05 54.89 -10.29
CA LYS A 180 36.92 55.18 -11.44
C LYS A 180 38.37 55.32 -10.94
N GLY A 181 39.32 55.14 -11.84
CA GLY A 181 40.76 55.33 -11.57
C GLY A 181 41.54 54.09 -11.13
N SER A 182 40.88 52.97 -10.78
CA SER A 182 41.56 51.75 -10.31
C SER A 182 41.89 50.72 -11.39
N GLY A 183 41.37 50.86 -12.62
CA GLY A 183 41.51 49.86 -13.69
C GLY A 183 40.78 48.53 -13.46
N ARG A 184 40.09 48.36 -12.32
CA ARG A 184 39.39 47.13 -11.92
C ARG A 184 37.89 47.21 -12.22
N ALA A 185 37.22 46.06 -12.26
CA ALA A 185 35.76 45.97 -12.35
C ALA A 185 35.06 46.76 -11.22
N ARG A 186 33.87 47.29 -11.49
CA ARG A 186 33.12 48.12 -10.55
C ARG A 186 32.37 47.25 -9.53
N HIS A 187 32.67 47.40 -8.24
CA HIS A 187 31.96 46.70 -7.17
C HIS A 187 31.48 47.65 -6.06
N GLY A 188 30.28 47.36 -5.54
CA GLY A 188 29.67 48.11 -4.44
C GLY A 188 29.91 47.50 -3.06
N SER A 189 30.05 46.17 -2.97
CA SER A 189 30.22 45.43 -1.71
C SER A 189 30.93 44.11 -1.94
N ILE A 190 31.78 43.70 -1.00
CA ILE A 190 32.45 42.38 -0.99
C ILE A 190 31.49 41.22 -0.72
N ARG A 191 30.26 41.48 -0.25
CA ARG A 191 29.25 40.45 0.05
C ARG A 191 28.30 40.16 -1.11
N SER A 192 28.53 40.77 -2.27
CA SER A 192 27.71 40.51 -3.45
C SER A 192 27.88 39.07 -3.96
N PRO A 193 26.88 38.48 -4.63
CA PRO A 193 26.92 37.07 -5.08
C PRO A 193 28.05 36.73 -6.05
N ILE A 194 28.64 37.74 -6.70
CA ILE A 194 29.76 37.59 -7.65
C ILE A 194 31.07 37.31 -6.90
N TRP A 195 31.16 37.72 -5.62
CA TRP A 195 32.37 37.56 -4.82
C TRP A 195 32.42 36.19 -4.14
N HIS A 196 33.62 35.65 -3.99
CA HIS A 196 33.86 34.48 -3.16
C HIS A 196 33.49 34.77 -1.70
N GLY A 197 32.72 33.89 -1.07
CA GLY A 197 32.17 34.15 0.27
C GLY A 197 31.16 35.30 0.30
N GLY A 198 30.54 35.61 -0.86
CA GLY A 198 29.39 36.48 -1.04
C GLY A 198 28.05 35.75 -0.83
N GLY A 199 26.97 36.52 -0.62
CA GLY A 199 25.66 35.93 -0.31
C GLY A 199 25.02 35.30 -1.55
N ARG A 200 24.19 34.27 -1.38
CA ARG A 200 23.48 33.67 -2.53
C ARG A 200 22.35 34.58 -3.00
N ALA A 201 22.24 34.78 -4.31
CA ALA A 201 21.18 35.59 -4.94
C ALA A 201 19.83 34.87 -4.89
N PHE A 202 19.78 33.68 -5.50
CA PHE A 202 18.62 32.79 -5.46
C PHE A 202 19.01 31.53 -4.70
N GLY A 203 18.45 31.40 -3.51
CA GLY A 203 18.63 30.24 -2.65
C GLY A 203 17.40 30.06 -1.77
N PRO A 204 17.29 28.94 -1.05
CA PRO A 204 16.15 28.67 -0.20
C PRO A 204 16.01 29.75 0.88
N ARG A 205 14.79 30.26 1.05
CA ARG A 205 14.41 31.26 2.04
C ARG A 205 13.49 30.62 3.08
N GLY A 206 14.10 29.83 3.97
CA GLY A 206 13.37 29.06 4.99
C GLY A 206 12.97 29.85 6.24
N PRO A 207 12.02 29.32 7.04
CA PRO A 207 11.27 28.07 6.80
C PRO A 207 10.17 28.21 5.75
N THR A 208 10.01 27.20 4.87
CA THR A 208 8.93 27.15 3.85
C THR A 208 8.02 25.95 4.07
N SER A 209 6.70 26.18 4.06
CA SER A 209 5.67 25.14 4.17
C SER A 209 5.13 24.77 2.79
N TYR A 210 4.83 23.49 2.59
CA TYR A 210 4.18 22.95 1.38
C TYR A 210 2.74 22.53 1.65
N TYR A 211 2.10 23.21 2.61
CA TYR A 211 0.76 22.86 3.08
C TYR A 211 -0.29 23.26 2.04
N TYR A 212 -1.15 22.31 1.68
CA TYR A 212 -2.39 22.53 0.97
C TYR A 212 -3.38 21.42 1.33
N MET A 213 -4.68 21.72 1.23
CA MET A 213 -5.75 20.76 1.54
C MET A 213 -6.49 20.34 0.29
N LEU A 214 -6.58 19.04 0.07
CA LEU A 214 -7.46 18.49 -0.96
C LEU A 214 -8.92 18.48 -0.49
N PRO A 215 -9.89 18.69 -1.42
CA PRO A 215 -11.31 18.52 -1.14
C PRO A 215 -11.59 17.17 -0.46
N MET A 216 -12.49 17.17 0.53
CA MET A 216 -12.81 15.94 1.28
C MET A 216 -13.28 14.81 0.37
N LYS A 217 -14.17 15.10 -0.58
CA LYS A 217 -14.69 14.11 -1.53
C LYS A 217 -13.59 13.49 -2.40
N GLN A 218 -12.57 14.27 -2.78
CA GLN A 218 -11.43 13.75 -3.56
C GLN A 218 -10.55 12.81 -2.73
N ARG A 219 -10.33 13.11 -1.45
CA ARG A 219 -9.59 12.24 -0.52
C ARG A 219 -10.33 10.92 -0.28
N VAL A 220 -11.64 10.99 -0.09
CA VAL A 220 -12.52 9.82 0.07
C VAL A 220 -12.53 8.96 -1.18
N LEU A 221 -12.66 9.58 -2.36
CA LEU A 221 -12.59 8.86 -3.63
C LEU A 221 -11.23 8.18 -3.83
N GLY A 222 -10.13 8.81 -3.41
CA GLY A 222 -8.81 8.17 -3.42
C GLY A 222 -8.74 6.89 -2.57
N LEU A 223 -9.40 6.86 -1.41
CA LEU A 223 -9.50 5.65 -0.58
C LEU A 223 -10.34 4.56 -1.27
N LYS A 224 -11.50 4.91 -1.83
CA LYS A 224 -12.36 3.96 -2.58
C LYS A 224 -11.61 3.34 -3.77
N VAL A 225 -10.89 4.16 -4.53
CA VAL A 225 -10.08 3.69 -5.65
C VAL A 225 -8.94 2.78 -5.19
N ALA A 226 -8.31 3.09 -4.05
CA ALA A 226 -7.24 2.23 -3.50
C ALA A 226 -7.77 0.87 -3.06
N LEU A 227 -8.94 0.84 -2.39
CA LEU A 227 -9.60 -0.41 -1.99
C LEU A 227 -10.03 -1.23 -3.22
N THR A 228 -10.61 -0.56 -4.22
CA THR A 228 -11.01 -1.22 -5.46
C THR A 228 -9.80 -1.79 -6.20
N ALA A 229 -8.69 -1.05 -6.28
CA ALA A 229 -7.47 -1.54 -6.92
C ALA A 229 -6.93 -2.81 -6.23
N LYS A 230 -6.90 -2.83 -4.89
CA LYS A 230 -6.49 -4.02 -4.12
C LYS A 230 -7.42 -5.21 -4.33
N GLN A 231 -8.73 -4.98 -4.35
CA GLN A 231 -9.71 -6.02 -4.65
C GLN A 231 -9.55 -6.57 -6.08
N MET A 232 -9.40 -5.70 -7.08
CA MET A 232 -9.25 -6.11 -8.48
C MET A 232 -7.94 -6.87 -8.74
N GLN A 233 -6.90 -6.59 -7.97
CA GLN A 233 -5.61 -7.28 -8.04
C GLN A 233 -5.61 -8.63 -7.30
N GLY A 234 -6.61 -8.89 -6.46
CA GLY A 234 -6.64 -10.07 -5.59
C GLY A 234 -5.76 -9.92 -4.34
N ASP A 235 -5.31 -8.70 -4.03
CA ASP A 235 -4.42 -8.38 -2.90
C ASP A 235 -5.20 -8.04 -1.61
N LEU A 236 -6.53 -8.01 -1.69
CA LEU A 236 -7.42 -7.73 -0.57
C LEU A 236 -7.92 -9.04 0.04
N HIS A 237 -7.55 -9.28 1.30
CA HIS A 237 -8.02 -10.41 2.09
C HIS A 237 -8.92 -9.94 3.22
N ILE A 238 -10.01 -10.67 3.42
CA ILE A 238 -10.96 -10.42 4.51
C ILE A 238 -10.78 -11.51 5.54
N VAL A 239 -10.65 -11.10 6.79
CA VAL A 239 -10.51 -11.99 7.92
C VAL A 239 -11.69 -11.78 8.88
N ASP A 240 -12.12 -12.85 9.54
CA ASP A 240 -13.11 -12.78 10.62
C ASP A 240 -12.56 -11.95 11.80
N SER A 241 -11.56 -12.47 12.49
CA SER A 241 -10.85 -11.82 13.61
C SER A 241 -9.34 -11.81 13.42
N LEU A 242 -8.65 -10.80 14.00
CA LEU A 242 -7.17 -10.75 14.01
C LEU A 242 -6.54 -11.60 15.12
N GLU A 243 -7.28 -12.53 15.69
CA GLU A 243 -6.78 -13.42 16.73
C GLU A 243 -5.83 -14.46 16.15
N MET A 244 -4.69 -14.62 16.81
CA MET A 244 -3.64 -15.55 16.42
C MET A 244 -3.32 -16.44 17.61
N PRO A 245 -3.06 -17.75 17.40
CA PRO A 245 -2.85 -18.71 18.49
C PRO A 245 -1.55 -18.49 19.27
N THR A 246 -0.58 -17.80 18.67
CA THR A 246 0.78 -17.64 19.21
C THR A 246 1.23 -16.19 19.07
N PHE A 247 2.17 -15.76 19.91
CA PHE A 247 2.80 -14.44 19.84
C PHE A 247 4.01 -14.37 18.88
N ASP A 248 4.34 -15.50 18.25
CA ASP A 248 5.59 -15.64 17.49
C ASP A 248 5.52 -14.91 16.13
N PRO A 249 6.50 -14.06 15.80
CA PRO A 249 6.56 -13.39 14.49
C PRO A 249 6.80 -14.37 13.34
N GLN A 250 7.43 -15.51 13.61
CA GLN A 250 7.68 -16.55 12.60
C GLN A 250 6.37 -17.16 12.10
N TYR A 251 5.41 -17.40 13.00
CA TYR A 251 4.08 -17.89 12.64
C TYR A 251 3.43 -16.98 11.58
N LEU A 252 3.42 -15.67 11.82
CA LEU A 252 2.81 -14.70 10.90
C LEU A 252 3.53 -14.63 9.55
N ALA A 253 4.87 -14.72 9.56
CA ALA A 253 5.67 -14.74 8.34
C ALA A 253 5.44 -16.01 7.50
N ASP A 254 5.33 -17.16 8.16
CA ASP A 254 5.10 -18.45 7.49
C ASP A 254 3.65 -18.57 7.00
N LEU A 255 2.67 -18.04 7.74
CA LEU A 255 1.30 -17.91 7.27
C LEU A 255 1.23 -17.09 5.98
N ALA A 256 1.86 -15.92 5.95
CA ALA A 256 1.88 -15.07 4.76
C ALA A 256 2.56 -15.75 3.55
N ARG A 257 3.62 -16.54 3.79
CA ARG A 257 4.29 -17.32 2.74
C ARG A 257 3.40 -18.44 2.20
N TYR A 258 2.74 -19.18 3.08
CA TYR A 258 1.86 -20.28 2.72
C TYR A 258 0.64 -19.79 1.91
N ARG A 259 0.06 -18.65 2.28
CA ARG A 259 -1.08 -18.03 1.58
C ARG A 259 -0.70 -17.17 0.38
N HIS A 260 0.59 -17.03 0.11
CA HIS A 260 1.12 -16.21 -0.98
C HIS A 260 0.71 -14.72 -0.91
N TRP A 261 0.63 -14.15 0.29
CA TRP A 261 0.30 -12.73 0.53
C TRP A 261 1.42 -11.74 0.15
N GLY A 262 2.45 -12.21 -0.55
CA GLY A 262 3.60 -11.40 -0.93
C GLY A 262 4.54 -11.08 0.24
N ARG A 263 5.34 -10.03 0.08
CA ARG A 263 6.44 -9.66 0.98
C ARG A 263 6.00 -8.77 2.13
N SER A 264 4.89 -8.05 1.98
CA SER A 264 4.43 -7.06 2.95
C SER A 264 2.91 -7.02 3.04
N ALA A 265 2.38 -7.04 4.26
CA ALA A 265 0.93 -6.98 4.50
C ALA A 265 0.58 -5.90 5.52
N LEU A 266 -0.55 -5.24 5.29
CA LEU A 266 -1.14 -4.25 6.18
C LEU A 266 -2.41 -4.83 6.81
N PHE A 267 -2.40 -5.03 8.12
CA PHE A 267 -3.54 -5.48 8.90
C PHE A 267 -4.31 -4.28 9.46
N VAL A 268 -5.63 -4.31 9.33
CA VAL A 268 -6.49 -3.21 9.75
C VAL A 268 -7.65 -3.70 10.59
N ASP A 269 -7.85 -3.06 11.75
CA ASP A 269 -8.96 -3.38 12.65
C ASP A 269 -9.62 -2.13 13.25
N VAL A 270 -10.89 -2.21 13.60
CA VAL A 270 -11.64 -1.12 14.26
C VAL A 270 -11.56 -1.23 15.78
N GLY A 271 -11.56 -2.46 16.29
CA GLY A 271 -11.64 -2.78 17.71
C GLY A 271 -10.30 -2.68 18.45
N GLU A 272 -10.28 -3.31 19.62
CA GLU A 272 -9.07 -3.51 20.38
C GLU A 272 -8.18 -4.54 19.67
N ILE A 273 -6.99 -4.11 19.25
CA ILE A 273 -6.05 -4.97 18.55
C ILE A 273 -5.53 -6.02 19.54
N PRO A 274 -5.65 -7.33 19.24
CA PRO A 274 -5.18 -8.36 20.16
C PRO A 274 -3.66 -8.30 20.35
N GLU A 275 -3.20 -8.53 21.58
CA GLU A 275 -1.78 -8.41 21.94
C GLU A 275 -0.89 -9.36 21.11
N ASN A 276 -1.40 -10.55 20.78
CA ASN A 276 -0.66 -11.56 20.01
C ASN A 276 -0.22 -11.02 18.63
N ILE A 277 -1.14 -10.43 17.85
CA ILE A 277 -0.80 -9.90 16.52
C ILE A 277 0.05 -8.64 16.63
N GLN A 278 -0.19 -7.82 17.65
CA GLN A 278 0.60 -6.60 17.87
C GLN A 278 2.05 -6.91 18.20
N SER A 279 2.30 -7.88 19.08
CA SER A 279 3.63 -8.33 19.46
C SER A 279 4.37 -8.95 18.28
N ALA A 280 3.73 -9.87 17.56
CA ALA A 280 4.29 -10.50 16.37
C ALA A 280 4.61 -9.50 15.26
N ALA A 281 3.69 -8.58 14.95
CA ALA A 281 3.90 -7.56 13.92
C ALA A 281 4.99 -6.56 14.31
N SER A 282 5.12 -6.21 15.59
CA SER A 282 6.18 -5.31 16.08
C SER A 282 7.58 -5.90 15.88
N GLY A 283 7.70 -7.23 15.92
CA GLY A 283 8.94 -7.94 15.61
C GLY A 283 9.35 -7.90 14.13
N LEU A 284 8.42 -7.54 13.22
CA LEU A 284 8.62 -7.60 11.78
C LEU A 284 8.55 -6.20 11.14
N LYS A 285 9.45 -5.93 10.19
CA LYS A 285 9.48 -4.63 9.48
C LYS A 285 8.51 -4.55 8.30
N THR A 286 8.09 -5.69 7.77
CA THR A 286 7.29 -5.82 6.55
C THR A 286 5.79 -5.87 6.82
N PHE A 287 5.40 -6.30 8.02
CA PHE A 287 4.02 -6.36 8.46
C PHE A 287 3.73 -5.13 9.31
N THR A 288 2.55 -4.54 9.14
CA THR A 288 2.14 -3.39 9.95
C THR A 288 0.69 -3.56 10.34
N VAL A 289 0.38 -3.34 11.61
CA VAL A 289 -1.00 -3.30 12.13
C VAL A 289 -1.38 -1.84 12.36
N VAL A 290 -2.54 -1.43 11.86
CA VAL A 290 -3.02 -0.05 11.97
C VAL A 290 -4.52 -0.07 12.30
N PRO A 291 -5.03 0.81 13.18
CA PRO A 291 -6.47 0.92 13.36
C PRO A 291 -7.15 1.46 12.09
N ALA A 292 -8.43 1.14 11.88
CA ALA A 292 -9.21 1.56 10.71
C ALA A 292 -9.27 3.09 10.52
N ILE A 293 -9.20 3.83 11.64
CA ILE A 293 -9.14 5.30 11.66
C ILE A 293 -7.84 5.83 11.00
N GLY A 294 -6.75 5.06 11.09
CA GLY A 294 -5.44 5.39 10.53
C GLY A 294 -5.24 4.94 9.08
N LEU A 295 -6.25 4.35 8.44
CA LEU A 295 -6.17 3.85 7.07
C LEU A 295 -5.90 5.00 6.09
N ASN A 296 -4.89 4.81 5.24
CA ASN A 296 -4.45 5.86 4.32
C ASN A 296 -3.91 5.27 3.01
N VAL A 297 -4.08 6.01 1.91
CA VAL A 297 -3.67 5.58 0.55
C VAL A 297 -2.17 5.25 0.48
N HIS A 298 -1.28 6.06 1.07
CA HIS A 298 0.15 5.82 1.03
C HIS A 298 0.55 4.48 1.67
N SER A 299 -0.01 4.13 2.83
CA SER A 299 0.22 2.84 3.48
C SER A 299 -0.36 1.70 2.66
N MET A 300 -1.54 1.86 2.06
CA MET A 300 -2.13 0.83 1.20
C MET A 300 -1.28 0.55 -0.06
N LEU A 301 -0.68 1.59 -0.65
CA LEU A 301 0.21 1.45 -1.81
C LEU A 301 1.60 0.94 -1.43
N LYS A 302 2.06 1.20 -0.20
CA LYS A 302 3.36 0.73 0.29
C LYS A 302 3.38 -0.78 0.51
N HIS A 303 2.27 -1.36 0.95
CA HIS A 303 2.15 -2.80 1.22
C HIS A 303 1.54 -3.52 0.01
N GLU A 304 1.96 -4.76 -0.21
CA GLU A 304 1.47 -5.61 -1.29
C GLU A 304 0.06 -6.11 -0.96
N THR A 305 -0.16 -6.63 0.24
CA THR A 305 -1.49 -7.11 0.66
C THR A 305 -2.14 -6.23 1.70
N LEU A 306 -3.48 -6.18 1.63
CA LEU A 306 -4.34 -5.52 2.60
C LEU A 306 -5.23 -6.56 3.27
N VAL A 307 -5.21 -6.61 4.60
CA VAL A 307 -6.02 -7.53 5.40
C VAL A 307 -6.99 -6.72 6.25
N LEU A 308 -8.30 -6.93 6.08
CA LEU A 308 -9.36 -6.21 6.81
C LEU A 308 -10.21 -7.19 7.62
N THR A 309 -10.62 -6.77 8.83
CA THR A 309 -11.65 -7.49 9.60
C THR A 309 -13.07 -7.23 9.07
N LEU A 310 -14.01 -8.13 9.36
CA LEU A 310 -15.44 -7.95 9.00
C LEU A 310 -16.04 -6.66 9.58
N GLU A 311 -15.65 -6.32 10.81
CA GLU A 311 -16.05 -5.08 11.46
C GLU A 311 -15.47 -3.86 10.74
N THR A 312 -14.21 -3.94 10.32
CA THR A 312 -13.54 -2.88 9.55
C THR A 312 -14.25 -2.58 8.25
N ILE A 313 -14.71 -3.60 7.52
CA ILE A 313 -15.45 -3.39 6.28
C ILE A 313 -16.75 -2.63 6.55
N SER A 314 -17.51 -3.05 7.57
CA SER A 314 -18.76 -2.40 7.93
C SER A 314 -18.55 -0.93 8.35
N PHE A 315 -17.46 -0.66 9.07
CA PHE A 315 -17.06 0.70 9.43
C PHE A 315 -16.68 1.55 8.21
N LEU A 316 -15.85 1.01 7.31
CA LEU A 316 -15.38 1.70 6.11
C LEU A 316 -16.53 2.00 5.15
N GLU A 317 -17.40 1.03 4.89
CA GLU A 317 -18.59 1.21 4.03
C GLU A 317 -19.47 2.35 4.58
N LYS A 318 -19.80 2.31 5.87
CA LYS A 318 -20.62 3.36 6.52
C LYS A 318 -19.99 4.75 6.40
N LYS A 319 -18.68 4.88 6.65
CA LYS A 319 -18.00 6.19 6.63
C LYS A 319 -17.78 6.72 5.22
N LEU A 320 -17.42 5.85 4.26
CA LEU A 320 -17.12 6.26 2.89
C LEU A 320 -18.40 6.58 2.10
N LEU A 321 -19.49 5.82 2.30
CA LEU A 321 -20.77 6.04 1.60
C LEU A 321 -21.52 7.27 2.12
N TRP A 322 -21.35 7.62 3.40
CA TRP A 322 -21.91 8.87 3.94
C TRP A 322 -21.49 10.11 3.14
N HIS A 323 -20.31 10.09 2.51
CA HIS A 323 -19.84 11.22 1.71
C HIS A 323 -20.54 11.41 0.36
N ASP A 324 -21.21 10.38 -0.15
CA ASP A 324 -21.90 10.43 -1.44
C ASP A 324 -23.26 11.14 -1.31
N SER A 325 -23.98 10.90 -0.22
CA SER A 325 -25.33 11.43 0.04
C SER A 325 -25.37 12.71 0.91
N ARG A 326 -24.26 13.10 1.55
CA ARG A 326 -24.26 14.27 2.45
C ARG A 326 -24.46 15.62 1.73
N TYR A 327 -25.04 16.55 2.46
CA TYR A 327 -25.08 17.97 2.11
C TYR A 327 -23.71 18.66 2.20
N SER A 328 -23.60 19.83 1.57
CA SER A 328 -22.45 20.70 1.77
C SER A 328 -22.41 21.19 3.22
N PRO A 329 -21.23 21.23 3.88
CA PRO A 329 -21.14 21.71 5.25
C PRO A 329 -21.59 23.16 5.36
N LEU A 330 -22.51 23.45 6.29
CA LEU A 330 -22.84 24.82 6.71
C LEU A 330 -21.79 25.34 7.70
N TYR A 331 -21.37 24.47 8.62
CA TYR A 331 -20.34 24.71 9.63
C TYR A 331 -19.53 23.42 9.87
N PRO A 332 -18.40 23.46 10.59
CA PRO A 332 -17.55 22.29 10.80
C PRO A 332 -18.30 21.09 11.40
N PHE A 333 -18.09 19.88 10.86
CA PHE A 333 -18.74 18.63 11.30
C PHE A 333 -18.44 18.19 12.74
N ARG A 334 -17.59 18.91 13.48
CA ARG A 334 -17.36 18.69 14.92
C ARG A 334 -18.47 19.27 15.80
N LEU A 335 -19.29 20.17 15.24
CA LEU A 335 -20.41 20.79 15.92
C LEU A 335 -21.64 19.90 15.79
N PRO A 336 -22.63 20.02 16.69
CA PRO A 336 -23.81 19.17 16.66
C PRO A 336 -24.61 19.35 15.35
N TYR A 337 -25.01 18.22 14.78
CA TYR A 337 -25.94 18.09 13.66
C TYR A 337 -27.06 17.14 14.10
N SER A 338 -28.23 17.21 13.45
CA SER A 338 -29.38 16.36 13.80
C SER A 338 -29.17 14.88 13.46
N ASP A 339 -28.46 14.61 12.38
CA ASP A 339 -28.34 13.30 11.72
C ASP A 339 -26.89 12.80 11.62
N PHE A 340 -25.94 13.53 12.24
CA PHE A 340 -24.54 13.15 12.28
C PHE A 340 -24.07 13.09 13.74
N PRO A 341 -23.48 11.96 14.17
CA PRO A 341 -23.07 11.72 15.55
C PRO A 341 -21.87 12.59 15.98
#